data_AF-A0A7X5TSC3-F1
#
_entry.id   AF-A0A7X5TSC3-F1
#
_cell.length_a   1.000
_cell.length_b   1.000
_cell.length_c   1.000
_cell.angle_alpha   90.00
_cell.angle_beta   90.00
_cell.angle_gamma   90.00
#
_symmetry.space_group_name_H-M   'P 1'
#
loop_
_entity.id
_entity.type
_entity.pdbx_description
1 polymer ?
#
loop_
_entity_poly.entity_id
_entity_poly.type
_entity_poly.pdbx_seq_one_letter_code
_entity_poly.pdbx_strand_id
1 'polypeptide(L)' 'MPGMDGRELAEAARAWRPALPVLFMTGYAENAMERSRFLGQGTDMIAKPFEIDVLLARIRGMLD' A
#
# COMPACT_ATOMS: atom_id res chain seq x y z
N MET A 1 14.15 1.33 1.83
CA MET A 1 15.29 1.61 2.73
C MET A 1 16.55 1.08 2.04
N PRO A 2 17.77 1.57 2.29
CA PRO A 2 18.96 0.91 1.73
C PRO A 2 18.93 -0.56 2.15
N GLY A 3 18.80 -1.49 1.19
CA GLY A 3 18.79 -2.93 1.41
C GLY A 3 17.45 -3.61 1.71
N MET A 4 16.32 -2.90 1.80
CA MET A 4 14.99 -3.52 1.95
C MET A 4 13.93 -2.76 1.15
N ASP A 5 13.21 -3.47 0.30
CA ASP A 5 12.09 -2.90 -0.47
C ASP A 5 10.81 -2.84 0.37
N GLY A 6 9.81 -2.09 -0.11
CA GLY A 6 8.57 -1.90 0.64
C GLY A 6 7.80 -3.21 0.87
N ARG A 7 7.93 -4.18 -0.04
CA ARG A 7 7.21 -5.45 0.01
C ARG A 7 7.82 -6.36 1.06
N GLU A 8 9.15 -6.48 1.11
CA GLU A 8 9.86 -7.23 2.15
C GLU A 8 9.52 -6.70 3.55
N LEU A 9 9.44 -5.38 3.71
CA LEU A 9 9.01 -4.76 4.96
C LEU A 9 7.55 -5.14 5.32
N ALA A 10 6.65 -5.11 4.36
CA ALA A 10 5.25 -5.47 4.56
C ALA A 10 5.08 -6.95 4.94
N GLU A 11 5.82 -7.84 4.27
CA GLU A 11 5.85 -9.28 4.58
C GLU A 11 6.40 -9.51 5.99
N ALA A 12 7.53 -8.88 6.35
CA ALA A 12 8.09 -8.98 7.69
C ALA A 12 7.13 -8.45 8.75
N ALA A 13 6.45 -7.33 8.53
CA ALA A 13 5.48 -6.77 9.46
C ALA A 13 4.23 -7.67 9.62
N ARG A 14 3.77 -8.30 8.53
CA ARG A 14 2.64 -9.24 8.55
C ARG A 14 2.96 -10.57 9.23
N ALA A 15 4.23 -10.97 9.30
CA ALA A 15 4.63 -12.11 10.13
C ALA A 15 4.27 -11.91 11.61
N TRP A 16 4.32 -10.66 12.10
CA TRP A 16 3.95 -10.30 13.48
C TRP A 16 2.48 -9.89 13.61
N ARG A 17 1.90 -9.27 12.58
CA ARG A 17 0.50 -8.84 12.55
C ARG A 17 -0.17 -9.28 11.24
N PRO A 18 -0.73 -10.50 11.19
CA PRO A 18 -1.28 -11.06 9.94
C PRO A 18 -2.34 -10.18 9.26
N ALA A 19 -3.15 -9.46 10.03
CA ALA A 19 -4.21 -8.59 9.54
C ALA A 19 -3.76 -7.13 9.28
N LEU A 20 -2.46 -6.82 9.32
CA LEU A 20 -1.96 -5.46 9.11
C LEU A 20 -2.33 -4.96 7.70
N PRO A 21 -3.12 -3.86 7.60
CA PRO A 21 -3.38 -3.22 6.33
C PRO A 21 -2.10 -2.55 5.80
N VAL A 22 -1.84 -2.67 4.50
CA VAL A 22 -0.62 -2.14 3.87
C VAL A 22 -1.00 -1.30 2.65
N LEU A 23 -0.67 -0.02 2.69
CA LEU A 23 -0.83 0.91 1.57
C LEU A 23 0.54 1.19 0.93
N PHE A 24 0.77 0.66 -0.27
CA PHE A 24 2.00 0.94 -1.03
C PHE A 24 1.92 2.30 -1.73
N MET A 25 3.07 2.94 -1.93
CA MET A 25 3.16 4.17 -2.72
C MET A 25 4.08 3.97 -3.91
N THR A 26 3.64 4.32 -5.13
CA THR A 26 4.43 4.13 -6.36
C THR A 26 4.57 5.43 -7.15
N GLY A 27 5.74 5.68 -7.76
CA GLY A 27 5.94 6.79 -8.69
C GLY A 27 5.48 6.51 -10.12
N TYR A 28 5.12 5.26 -10.44
CA TYR A 28 4.65 4.85 -11.77
C TYR A 28 3.12 4.73 -11.75
N ALA A 29 2.44 5.82 -12.11
CA ALA A 29 0.99 5.96 -12.00
C ALA A 29 0.20 4.99 -12.89
N GLU A 30 0.65 4.72 -14.13
CA GLU A 30 -0.08 3.87 -15.09
C GLU A 30 -0.25 2.44 -14.58
N ASN A 31 0.81 1.85 -14.02
CA ASN A 31 0.75 0.49 -13.49
C ASN A 31 0.12 0.43 -12.08
N ALA A 32 -0.24 1.57 -11.48
CA ALA A 32 -0.67 1.59 -10.09
C ALA A 32 -2.11 1.08 -9.92
N MET A 33 -3.01 1.58 -10.76
CA MET A 33 -4.43 1.22 -10.69
C MET A 33 -4.69 -0.22 -11.09
N GLU A 34 -3.96 -0.74 -12.07
CA GLU A 34 -4.06 -2.14 -12.47
C GLU A 34 -3.55 -3.06 -11.37
N ARG A 35 -2.37 -2.77 -10.80
CA ARG A 35 -1.82 -3.58 -9.70
C ARG A 35 -2.72 -3.56 -8.46
N SER A 36 -3.33 -2.42 -8.11
CA SER A 36 -4.27 -2.31 -6.97
C SER A 36 -5.39 -3.37 -7.03
N ARG A 37 -5.91 -3.67 -8.23
CA ARG A 37 -6.96 -4.69 -8.43
C ARG A 37 -6.49 -6.14 -8.16
N PHE A 38 -5.18 -6.38 -8.17
CA PHE A 38 -4.58 -7.71 -7.95
C PHE A 38 -3.89 -7.82 -6.59
N LEU A 39 -3.97 -6.80 -5.74
CA LEU A 39 -3.38 -6.86 -4.41
C LEU A 39 -4.25 -7.75 -3.51
N GLY A 40 -3.60 -8.64 -2.76
CA GLY A 40 -4.28 -9.50 -1.80
C GLY A 40 -5.02 -8.71 -0.72
N GLN A 41 -5.95 -9.37 -0.01
CA GLN A 41 -6.76 -8.74 1.04
C GLN A 41 -5.93 -7.89 2.01
N GLY A 42 -6.47 -6.75 2.43
CA GLY A 42 -5.79 -5.81 3.32
C GLY A 42 -4.62 -5.05 2.67
N THR A 43 -4.52 -5.01 1.35
CA THR A 43 -3.44 -4.33 0.63
C THR A 43 -4.02 -3.40 -0.43
N ASP A 44 -3.52 -2.16 -0.51
CA ASP A 44 -3.87 -1.21 -1.56
C ASP A 44 -2.62 -0.43 -2.00
N MET A 45 -2.76 0.41 -3.03
CA MET A 45 -1.69 1.25 -3.54
C MET A 45 -2.17 2.64 -3.95
N ILE A 46 -1.30 3.64 -3.73
CA ILE A 46 -1.49 5.03 -4.14
C ILE A 46 -0.33 5.48 -5.05
N ALA A 47 -0.66 6.18 -6.13
CA ALA A 47 0.34 6.75 -7.03
C ALA A 47 0.81 8.12 -6.53
N LYS A 48 2.10 8.42 -6.68
CA LYS A 48 2.69 9.74 -6.43
C LYS A 48 2.69 10.58 -7.72
N PRO A 49 2.53 11.91 -7.63
CA PRO A 49 2.14 12.66 -6.44
C PRO A 49 0.66 12.40 -6.09
N PHE A 50 0.30 12.60 -4.82
CA PHE A 50 -1.07 12.49 -4.34
C PHE A 50 -1.40 13.66 -3.42
N GLU A 51 -2.69 14.02 -3.40
CA GLU A 51 -3.23 14.95 -2.41
C GLU A 51 -3.40 14.26 -1.05
N ILE A 52 -3.26 15.04 0.02
CA ILE A 52 -3.37 14.51 1.40
C ILE A 52 -4.76 13.90 1.67
N ASP A 53 -5.82 14.50 1.13
CA ASP A 53 -7.19 14.02 1.30
C ASP A 53 -7.39 12.64 0.66
N VAL A 54 -6.71 12.38 -0.47
CA VAL A 54 -6.73 11.07 -1.14
C VAL A 54 -6.02 10.03 -0.28
N LEU A 55 -4.89 10.37 0.34
CA LEU A 55 -4.21 9.47 1.27
C LEU A 55 -5.10 9.12 2.47
N LEU A 56 -5.72 10.12 3.09
CA LEU A 56 -6.59 9.93 4.25
C LEU A 56 -7.82 9.09 3.92
N ALA A 57 -8.44 9.32 2.77
CA ALA A 57 -9.59 8.53 2.32
C ALA A 57 -9.22 7.04 2.16
N ARG A 58 -8.06 6.74 1.57
CA ARG A 58 -7.59 5.34 1.45
C ARG A 58 -7.30 4.70 2.79
N ILE A 59 -6.61 5.41 3.69
CA ILE A 59 -6.32 4.88 5.03
C ILE A 59 -7.61 4.54 5.77
N ARG A 60 -8.61 5.43 5.77
CA ARG A 60 -9.90 5.18 6.41
C ARG A 60 -10.60 3.96 5.82
N GLY A 61 -10.72 3.90 4.49
CA GLY A 61 -11.35 2.76 3.81
C GLY A 61 -10.64 1.41 4.00
N MET A 62 -9.40 1.40 4.50
CA MET A 62 -8.66 0.18 4.85
C MET A 62 -8.76 -0.21 6.33
N LEU A 63 -9.22 0.69 7.19
CA LEU A 63 -9.34 0.47 8.64
C LEU A 63 -10.79 0.20 9.09
N ASP A 64 -11.76 0.63 8.30
CA ASP A 64 -13.19 0.36 8.47
C ASP A 64 -13.55 -1.06 7.96
#